data_AF-A0A920AI91-F1
#
_entry.id   AF-A0A920AI91-F1
#
_cell.length_a   1.000
_cell.length_b   1.000
_cell.length_c   1.000
_cell.angle_alpha   90.00
_cell.angle_beta   90.00
_cell.angle_gamma   90.00
#
_symmetry.space_group_name_H-M   'P 1'
#
loop_
_entity.id
_entity.type
_entity.pdbx_description
1 polymer ?
#
loop_
_entity_poly.entity_id
_entity_poly.type
_entity_poly.pdbx_seq_one_letter_code
_entity_poly.pdbx_strand_id
1 'polypeptide(L)'
;MPQLKPSRPRLGSMDEQYAWVGDLGDRDALPGKPLYIEHCAGCHEAQVYKAPHTTWLELMSPQVLYRSITEGIMQSQAAHLSDGDKQHIVEYITQMRLGDPDCRSRGGLV
;
A
#
# COMPACT_ATOMS: atom_id res chain seq x y z
N MET A 1 23.96 0.54 -22.42
CA MET A 1 23.51 0.60 -21.01
C MET A 1 22.52 -0.54 -20.78
N PRO A 2 22.89 -1.67 -20.16
CA PRO A 2 21.93 -2.71 -19.84
C PRO A 2 21.31 -2.46 -18.46
N GLN A 3 19.98 -2.46 -18.41
CA GLN A 3 19.14 -2.24 -17.23
C GLN A 3 19.34 -3.37 -16.19
N LEU A 4 19.70 -2.98 -14.96
CA LEU A 4 19.80 -3.86 -13.79
C LEU A 4 18.39 -4.14 -13.25
N LYS A 5 17.85 -5.32 -13.60
CA LYS A 5 16.68 -5.90 -12.93
C LYS A 5 17.07 -6.34 -11.51
N PRO A 6 16.34 -5.96 -10.44
CA PRO A 6 16.61 -6.49 -9.12
C PRO A 6 16.16 -7.95 -9.07
N SER A 7 17.12 -8.86 -8.92
CA SER A 7 16.86 -10.29 -8.72
C SER A 7 16.47 -10.54 -7.28
N ARG A 8 15.28 -11.11 -7.06
CA ARG A 8 14.83 -11.68 -5.78
C ARG A 8 15.95 -12.53 -5.14
N PRO A 9 16.40 -12.25 -3.90
CA PRO A 9 17.39 -13.09 -3.26
C PRO A 9 16.76 -14.43 -2.85
N ARG A 10 17.50 -15.50 -3.12
CA ARG A 10 17.18 -16.87 -2.72
C ARG A 10 17.39 -16.98 -1.20
N LEU A 11 16.32 -17.38 -0.49
CA LEU A 11 16.25 -17.63 0.95
C LEU A 11 17.59 -18.04 1.58
N GLY A 12 18.20 -17.12 2.33
CA GLY A 12 19.27 -17.36 3.28
C GLY A 12 18.75 -17.28 4.71
N SER A 13 19.40 -18.04 5.59
CA SER A 13 19.36 -18.13 7.06
C SER A 13 18.49 -17.15 7.87
N MET A 14 17.97 -17.67 9.00
CA MET A 14 17.18 -17.01 10.06
C MET A 14 17.77 -15.74 10.73
N ASP A 15 18.85 -15.14 10.22
CA ASP A 15 19.42 -13.87 10.69
C ASP A 15 18.97 -12.65 9.84
N GLU A 16 18.21 -12.86 8.76
CA GLU A 16 17.64 -11.82 7.89
C GLU A 16 16.20 -11.42 8.30
N GLN A 17 15.89 -11.62 9.58
CA GLN A 17 14.59 -11.33 10.15
C GLN A 17 14.58 -9.86 10.63
N TYR A 18 13.55 -9.12 10.21
CA TYR A 18 13.14 -7.80 10.72
C TYR A 18 13.74 -6.53 10.06
N ALA A 19 13.44 -6.33 8.79
CA ALA A 19 12.81 -5.08 8.34
C ALA A 19 12.27 -5.31 6.92
N TRP A 20 10.99 -5.68 6.81
CA TRP A 20 10.29 -5.52 5.54
C TRP A 20 10.07 -4.02 5.34
N VAL A 21 11.14 -3.31 4.95
CA VAL A 21 11.03 -2.03 4.27
C VAL A 21 10.33 -2.39 2.99
N GLY A 22 9.06 -1.99 2.86
CA GLY A 22 8.35 -2.27 1.63
C GLY A 22 9.12 -1.70 0.44
N ASP A 23 8.76 -2.16 -0.75
CA ASP A 23 9.51 -2.04 -2.00
C ASP A 23 9.83 -0.58 -2.42
N LEU A 24 9.34 0.41 -1.66
CA LEU A 24 9.34 1.83 -1.98
C LEU A 24 10.38 2.67 -1.22
N GLY A 25 11.08 2.11 -0.23
CA GLY A 25 12.09 2.82 0.57
C GLY A 25 11.52 3.59 1.76
N ASP A 26 11.95 4.84 1.96
CA ASP A 26 11.50 5.66 3.10
C ASP A 26 10.01 6.04 2.95
N ARG A 27 9.18 5.49 3.84
CA ARG A 27 7.73 5.74 3.90
C ARG A 27 7.39 7.21 4.05
N ASP A 28 8.18 7.95 4.83
CA ASP A 28 7.90 9.35 5.13
C ASP A 28 8.16 10.28 3.94
N ALA A 29 8.98 9.84 2.99
CA ALA A 29 9.28 10.54 1.75
C ALA A 29 8.27 10.25 0.63
N LEU A 30 7.32 9.32 0.82
CA LEU A 30 6.37 8.97 -0.22
C LEU A 30 5.34 10.08 -0.45
N PRO A 31 5.00 10.38 -1.72
CA PRO A 31 4.01 11.40 -2.05
C PRO A 31 2.60 11.10 -1.51
N GLY A 32 2.31 9.83 -1.21
CA GLY A 32 1.04 9.41 -0.63
C GLY A 32 0.85 9.79 0.83
N LYS A 33 1.93 10.08 1.57
CA LYS A 33 1.85 10.43 2.99
C LYS A 33 0.98 11.67 3.25
N PRO A 34 1.26 12.84 2.64
CA PRO A 34 0.43 14.03 2.87
C PRO A 34 -1.03 13.81 2.43
N LEU A 35 -1.25 13.14 1.31
CA LEU A 35 -2.58 12.81 0.81
C LEU A 35 -3.37 11.91 1.79
N TYR A 36 -2.70 10.91 2.37
CA TYR A 36 -3.30 10.04 3.36
C TYR A 36 -3.69 10.79 4.63
N ILE A 37 -2.79 11.63 5.15
CA ILE A 37 -3.04 12.44 6.35
C ILE A 37 -4.23 13.37 6.13
N GLU A 38 -4.31 14.02 4.97
CA GLU A 38 -5.35 14.98 4.66
C GLU A 38 -6.72 14.34 4.44
N HIS A 39 -6.78 13.20 3.75
CA HIS A 39 -8.06 12.66 3.25
C HIS A 39 -8.51 11.37 3.93
N CYS A 40 -7.62 10.63 4.59
CA CYS A 40 -7.90 9.27 5.06
C CYS A 40 -7.76 9.12 6.57
N ALA A 41 -6.73 9.75 7.16
CA ALA A 41 -6.38 9.59 8.58
C ALA A 41 -7.53 9.98 9.53
N GLY A 42 -8.35 10.96 9.15
CA GLY A 42 -9.51 11.39 9.94
C GLY A 42 -10.52 10.28 10.26
N CYS A 43 -10.55 9.19 9.49
CA CYS A 43 -11.37 8.01 9.76
C CYS A 43 -10.53 6.78 10.13
N HIS A 44 -9.40 6.56 9.46
CA HIS A 44 -8.59 5.34 9.60
C HIS A 44 -7.60 5.36 10.77
N GLU A 45 -7.33 6.52 11.36
CA GLU A 45 -6.55 6.65 12.61
C GLU A 45 -7.46 6.99 13.81
N ALA A 46 -8.70 7.40 13.56
CA ALA A 46 -9.64 7.88 14.59
C ALA A 46 -10.58 6.78 15.14
N GLN A 47 -10.33 5.50 14.82
CA GLN A 47 -11.10 4.34 15.28
C GLN A 47 -12.62 4.45 15.01
N VAL A 48 -12.99 4.97 13.85
CA VAL A 48 -14.40 5.16 13.45
C VAL A 48 -15.05 3.82 13.11
N TYR A 49 -16.34 3.68 13.41
CA TYR A 49 -17.12 2.49 13.06
C TYR A 49 -17.05 2.19 11.55
N LYS A 50 -16.71 0.93 11.21
CA LYS A 50 -16.51 0.42 9.83
C LYS A 50 -15.27 0.96 9.09
N ALA A 51 -14.40 1.73 9.73
CA ALA A 51 -13.08 2.10 9.19
C ALA A 51 -11.99 1.32 9.94
N PRO A 52 -11.41 0.25 9.36
CA PRO A 52 -10.31 -0.46 10.00
C PRO A 52 -9.08 0.44 10.12
N HIS A 53 -8.30 0.24 11.18
CA HIS A 53 -7.07 0.99 11.39
C HIS A 53 -6.06 0.80 10.25
N THR A 54 -5.21 1.79 9.99
CA THR A 54 -4.18 1.76 8.92
C THR A 54 -3.31 0.52 8.97
N THR A 55 -2.95 0.07 10.17
CA THR A 55 -2.17 -1.17 10.41
C THR A 55 -2.85 -2.41 9.83
N TRP A 56 -4.18 -2.45 9.75
CA TRP A 56 -4.90 -3.54 9.08
C TRP A 56 -4.86 -3.39 7.56
N LEU A 57 -4.90 -2.16 7.05
CA LEU A 57 -4.81 -1.88 5.62
C LEU A 57 -3.42 -2.24 5.07
N GLU A 58 -2.37 -2.08 5.86
CA GLU A 58 -0.99 -2.50 5.55
C GLU A 58 -0.87 -4.00 5.24
N LEU A 59 -1.76 -4.83 5.77
CA LEU A 59 -1.80 -6.27 5.53
C LEU A 59 -2.51 -6.65 4.23
N MET A 60 -3.20 -5.70 3.59
CA MET A 60 -3.92 -5.92 2.34
C MET A 60 -3.01 -5.70 1.13
N SER A 61 -3.38 -6.30 -0.01
CA SER A 61 -2.68 -6.03 -1.26
C SER A 61 -3.04 -4.63 -1.78
N PRO A 62 -2.10 -3.92 -2.42
CA PRO A 62 -2.38 -2.60 -2.99
C PRO A 62 -3.53 -2.65 -4.01
N GLN A 63 -3.67 -3.74 -4.76
CA GLN A 63 -4.77 -3.94 -5.71
C GLN A 63 -6.14 -3.94 -5.04
N VAL A 64 -6.28 -4.58 -3.88
CA VAL A 64 -7.54 -4.62 -3.12
C VAL A 64 -7.89 -3.22 -2.59
N LEU A 65 -6.91 -2.51 -2.03
CA LEU A 65 -7.13 -1.16 -1.53
C LEU A 65 -7.49 -0.19 -2.65
N TYR A 66 -6.75 -0.24 -3.76
CA TYR A 66 -7.00 0.61 -4.92
C TYR A 66 -8.43 0.39 -5.45
N ARG A 67 -8.84 -0.87 -5.61
CA ARG A 67 -10.22 -1.19 -6.02
C ARG A 67 -11.26 -0.70 -5.02
N SER A 68 -10.99 -0.78 -3.72
CA SER A 68 -11.92 -0.30 -2.68
C SER A 68 -12.22 1.19 -2.81
N ILE A 69 -11.20 2.00 -3.12
CA ILE A 69 -11.32 3.46 -3.25
C ILE A 69 -11.71 3.93 -4.66
N THR A 70 -11.62 3.08 -5.69
CA THR A 70 -12.01 3.44 -7.06
C THR A 70 -13.40 2.91 -7.45
N GLU A 71 -13.75 1.70 -7.03
CA GLU A 71 -14.94 0.96 -7.45
C GLU A 71 -15.77 0.42 -6.27
N GLY A 72 -15.23 0.51 -5.06
CA GLY A 72 -15.77 -0.17 -3.89
C GLY A 72 -16.51 0.75 -2.93
N ILE A 73 -16.64 0.27 -1.69
CA ILE A 73 -17.39 0.93 -0.62
C ILE A 73 -16.82 2.32 -0.25
N MET A 74 -15.55 2.60 -0.58
CA MET A 74 -14.88 3.87 -0.30
C MET A 74 -14.83 4.80 -1.52
N GLN A 75 -15.43 4.43 -2.66
CA GLN A 75 -15.40 5.24 -3.88
C GLN A 75 -15.84 6.69 -3.65
N SER A 76 -16.93 6.90 -2.91
CA SER A 76 -17.45 8.25 -2.63
C SER A 76 -16.47 9.10 -1.80
N GLN A 77 -15.70 8.48 -0.91
CA GLN A 77 -14.74 9.18 -0.05
C GLN A 77 -13.48 9.60 -0.80
N ALA A 78 -13.14 8.90 -1.88
CA ALA A 78 -11.98 9.17 -2.72
C ALA A 78 -12.35 9.82 -4.07
N ALA A 79 -13.61 10.20 -4.28
CA ALA A 79 -14.11 10.66 -5.57
C ALA A 79 -13.46 11.97 -6.07
N HIS A 80 -13.00 12.83 -5.15
CA HIS A 80 -12.31 14.09 -5.47
C HIS A 80 -10.83 13.91 -5.81
N LEU A 81 -10.26 12.73 -5.56
CA LEU A 81 -8.85 12.44 -5.81
C LEU A 81 -8.62 12.01 -7.25
N SER A 82 -7.48 12.41 -7.81
CA SER A 82 -7.03 11.86 -9.09
C SER A 82 -6.62 10.39 -8.94
N ASP A 83 -6.60 9.64 -10.05
CA ASP A 83 -6.15 8.24 -10.00
C ASP A 83 -4.67 8.11 -9.59
N GLY A 84 -3.84 9.09 -9.94
CA GLY A 84 -2.45 9.16 -9.46
C GLY A 84 -2.36 9.36 -7.95
N ASP A 85 -3.21 10.21 -7.37
CA ASP A 85 -3.25 10.43 -5.93
C ASP A 85 -3.73 9.17 -5.19
N LYS A 86 -4.76 8.51 -5.72
CA LYS A 86 -5.25 7.22 -5.21
C LYS A 86 -4.15 6.17 -5.24
N GLN A 87 -3.37 6.10 -6.33
CA GLN A 87 -2.23 5.21 -6.41
C GLN A 87 -1.19 5.53 -5.34
N HIS A 88 -0.78 6.80 -5.20
CA HIS A 88 0.20 7.19 -4.19
C HIS A 88 -0.24 6.87 -2.77
N ILE A 89 -1.52 7.09 -2.44
CA ILE A 89 -2.09 6.73 -1.12
C ILE A 89 -1.95 5.23 -0.86
N VAL A 90 -2.33 4.40 -1.82
CA VAL A 90 -2.26 2.94 -1.70
C VAL A 90 -0.81 2.46 -1.55
N GLU A 91 0.10 3.03 -2.34
CA GLU A 91 1.53 2.74 -2.26
C GLU A 91 2.09 3.16 -0.89
N TYR A 92 1.65 4.31 -0.35
CA TYR A 92 2.02 4.74 0.99
C TYR A 92 1.46 3.84 2.10
N ILE A 93 0.22 3.37 1.99
CA ILE A 93 -0.37 2.46 2.99
C ILE A 93 0.37 1.14 2.97
N THR A 94 0.50 0.52 1.79
CA THR A 94 1.00 -0.86 1.69
C THR A 94 2.51 -0.97 1.64
N GLN A 95 3.22 0.12 1.35
CA GLN A 95 4.64 0.08 1.01
C GLN A 95 4.95 -0.86 -0.17
N MET A 96 4.00 -1.04 -1.09
CA MET A 96 4.14 -1.87 -2.29
C MET A 96 3.73 -1.08 -3.53
N ARG A 97 4.40 -1.29 -4.67
CA ARG A 97 3.97 -0.72 -5.96
C ARG A 97 2.66 -1.36 -6.41
N LEU A 98 1.73 -0.54 -6.89
CA LEU A 98 0.46 -1.04 -7.44
C LEU A 98 0.71 -1.93 -8.68
N GLY A 99 1.67 -1.57 -9.53
CA GLY A 99 2.00 -2.30 -10.76
C GLY A 99 2.85 -3.56 -10.58
N ASP A 100 3.21 -3.94 -9.36
CA ASP A 100 4.16 -5.03 -9.13
C ASP A 100 3.48 -6.40 -9.35
N PRO A 101 3.96 -7.24 -10.29
CA PRO A 101 3.34 -8.55 -10.56
C PRO A 101 3.36 -9.49 -9.34
N ASP A 102 4.30 -9.30 -8.41
CA ASP A 102 4.38 -10.04 -7.15
C ASP A 102 3.38 -9.59 -6.07
N CYS A 103 2.58 -8.55 -6.33
CA CYS A 103 1.41 -8.20 -5.51
C CYS A 103 0.31 -9.27 -5.59
N ARG A 104 0.25 -10.06 -6.68
CA ARG A 104 -0.80 -11.07 -6.87
C ARG A 104 -0.54 -12.37 -6.09
N SER A 105 0.72 -12.64 -5.74
CA SER A 105 1.15 -13.93 -5.16
C SER A 105 1.14 -13.98 -3.62
N ARG A 106 0.92 -12.85 -2.94
CA ARG A 106 0.92 -12.76 -1.46
C ARG A 106 -0.46 -12.74 -0.80
N GLY A 107 -1.54 -12.65 -1.58
CA GLY A 107 -2.93 -12.62 -1.07
C GLY A 107 -3.70 -13.94 -1.20
N GLY A 108 -3.00 -15.07 -1.35
CA GLY A 108 -3.61 -16.38 -1.62
C GLY A 108 -3.22 -17.41 -0.56
N LEU A 109 -3.87 -17.36 0.59
CA LEU A 109 -4.11 -18.56 1.39
C LEU A 109 -5.59 -18.53 1.81
N VAL A 110 -6.41 -19.14 0.96
CA VAL A 110 -7.72 -19.70 1.36
C VAL A 110 -7.51 -21.14 1.80
#